data_AF-A0A254QZP7-F1
#
_entry.id   AF-A0A254QZP7-F1
#
_cell.length_a   1.000
_cell.length_b   1.000
_cell.length_c   1.000
_cell.angle_alpha   90.00
_cell.angle_beta   90.00
_cell.angle_gamma   90.00
#
_symmetry.space_group_name_H-M   'P 1'
#
loop_
_entity.id
_entity.type
_entity.pdbx_description
1 polymer ?
#
loop_
_entity_poly.entity_id
_entity_poly.type
_entity_poly.pdbx_seq_one_letter_code
_entity_poly.pdbx_strand_id
1 'polypeptide(L)'
;MATDADRRRIRALDIMERVKRLETEEKARAAGQIRGKMTQLEAEKETLIQRISGESHVEGVEGAIYLGRFIRSIRAEIERISSEMATLRPGLNKAEDALRSALAEQKTYEILRLSRMAELRHAEKKREAAEMDEVARQRWKG
;
A
#
# COMPACT_ATOMS: atom_id res chain seq x y z
N MET A 1 -34.04 9.94 -14.91
CA MET A 1 -34.11 8.72 -14.07
C MET A 1 -33.25 7.60 -14.63
N ALA A 2 -32.25 7.17 -13.84
CA ALA A 2 -31.42 6.00 -14.15
C ALA A 2 -32.27 4.71 -14.27
N THR A 3 -31.98 3.88 -15.28
CA THR A 3 -32.68 2.62 -15.50
C THR A 3 -32.36 1.60 -14.40
N ASP A 4 -33.18 0.56 -14.24
CA ASP A 4 -32.85 -0.51 -13.29
C ASP A 4 -31.55 -1.25 -13.66
N ALA A 5 -31.26 -1.35 -14.97
CA ALA A 5 -29.99 -1.86 -15.46
C ALA A 5 -28.80 -0.99 -15.01
N ASP A 6 -28.93 0.34 -15.05
CA ASP A 6 -27.90 1.27 -14.56
C ASP A 6 -27.64 1.12 -13.07
N ARG A 7 -28.72 1.00 -12.28
CA ARG A 7 -28.64 0.79 -10.83
C ARG A 7 -27.96 -0.54 -10.51
N ARG A 8 -28.30 -1.62 -11.22
CA ARG A 8 -27.63 -2.93 -11.06
C ARG A 8 -26.15 -2.84 -11.41
N ARG A 9 -25.78 -2.13 -12.48
CA ARG A 9 -24.38 -1.97 -12.90
C ARG A 9 -23.55 -1.18 -11.89
N ILE A 10 -24.08 -0.09 -11.34
CA ILE A 10 -23.39 0.67 -10.28
C ILE A 10 -23.19 -0.19 -9.04
N ARG A 11 -24.22 -0.94 -8.61
CA ARG A 11 -24.10 -1.87 -7.48
C ARG A 11 -23.05 -2.94 -7.72
N ALA A 12 -22.99 -3.50 -8.92
CA ALA A 12 -21.96 -4.47 -9.28
C ALA A 12 -20.55 -3.86 -9.18
N LEU A 13 -20.34 -2.65 -9.72
CA LEU A 13 -19.05 -1.95 -9.63
C LEU A 13 -18.66 -1.62 -8.19
N ASP A 14 -19.62 -1.25 -7.34
CA ASP A 14 -19.38 -1.02 -5.90
C ASP A 14 -18.94 -2.30 -5.19
N ILE A 15 -19.61 -3.43 -5.47
CA ILE A 15 -19.20 -4.74 -4.91
C ILE A 15 -17.80 -5.11 -5.37
N MET A 16 -17.48 -4.93 -6.66
CA MET A 16 -16.15 -5.23 -7.20
C MET A 16 -15.07 -4.33 -6.58
N GLU A 17 -15.34 -3.04 -6.41
CA GLU A 17 -14.42 -2.12 -5.71
C GLU A 17 -14.15 -2.59 -4.26
N ARG A 18 -15.20 -3.02 -3.54
CA ARG A 18 -15.06 -3.53 -2.16
C ARG A 18 -14.25 -4.81 -2.09
N VAL A 19 -14.48 -5.76 -3.01
CA VAL A 19 -13.68 -6.99 -3.12
C VAL A 19 -12.22 -6.65 -3.35
N LYS A 20 -11.95 -5.76 -4.32
CA LYS A 20 -10.58 -5.35 -4.65
C LYS A 20 -9.90 -4.60 -3.51
N ARG A 21 -10.64 -3.82 -2.73
CA ARG A 21 -10.12 -3.18 -1.51
C ARG A 21 -9.66 -4.23 -0.48
N LEU A 22 -10.43 -5.28 -0.25
CA LEU A 22 -10.04 -6.36 0.67
C LEU A 22 -8.77 -7.09 0.20
N GLU A 23 -8.67 -7.34 -1.12
CA GLU A 23 -7.45 -7.92 -1.72
C GLU A 23 -6.24 -6.99 -1.52
N THR A 24 -6.40 -5.68 -1.76
CA THR A 24 -5.35 -4.67 -1.50
C THR A 24 -4.92 -4.68 -0.04
N GLU A 25 -5.87 -4.73 0.90
CA GLU A 25 -5.60 -4.77 2.35
C GLU A 25 -4.82 -6.04 2.75
N GLU A 26 -5.11 -7.18 2.12
CA GLU A 26 -4.33 -8.41 2.30
C GLU A 26 -2.89 -8.24 1.81
N LYS A 27 -2.69 -7.70 0.59
CA LYS A 27 -1.34 -7.46 0.05
C LYS A 27 -0.56 -6.43 0.85
N ALA A 28 -1.23 -5.39 1.35
CA ALA A 28 -0.64 -4.37 2.21
C ALA A 28 -0.15 -4.97 3.53
N ARG A 29 -0.95 -5.86 4.15
CA ARG A 29 -0.52 -6.58 5.36
C ARG A 29 0.70 -7.46 5.10
N ALA A 30 0.73 -8.21 4.00
CA ALA A 30 1.87 -9.07 3.66
C ALA A 30 3.16 -8.24 3.45
N ALA A 31 3.09 -7.15 2.69
CA ALA A 31 4.23 -6.24 2.52
C ALA A 31 4.66 -5.60 3.84
N GLY A 32 3.69 -5.18 4.66
CA GLY A 32 3.92 -4.58 5.97
C GLY A 32 4.62 -5.52 6.95
N GLN A 33 4.28 -6.81 6.94
CA GLN A 33 4.94 -7.82 7.79
C GLN A 33 6.42 -7.98 7.44
N ILE A 34 6.76 -8.12 6.16
CA ILE A 34 8.14 -8.27 5.71
C ILE A 34 8.93 -6.98 6.00
N ARG A 35 8.33 -5.82 5.72
CA ARG A 35 8.94 -4.53 6.01
C ARG A 35 9.20 -4.35 7.51
N GLY A 36 8.23 -4.71 8.35
CA GLY A 36 8.38 -4.65 9.81
C GLY A 36 9.54 -5.52 10.31
N LYS A 37 9.66 -6.74 9.79
CA LYS A 37 10.80 -7.63 10.09
C LYS A 37 12.14 -7.01 9.65
N MET A 38 12.20 -6.42 8.46
CA MET A 38 13.40 -5.74 7.97
C MET A 38 13.78 -4.54 8.84
N THR A 39 12.80 -3.73 9.28
CA THR A 39 13.05 -2.60 10.19
C THR A 39 13.58 -3.07 11.54
N GLN A 40 13.05 -4.17 12.09
CA GLN A 40 13.57 -4.76 13.33
C GLN A 40 15.03 -5.20 13.16
N LEU A 41 15.34 -5.93 12.09
CA LEU A 41 16.70 -6.39 11.81
C LEU A 41 17.68 -5.22 11.63
N GLU A 42 17.27 -4.14 10.95
CA GLU A 42 18.10 -2.94 10.81
C GLU A 42 18.37 -2.28 12.18
N ALA A 43 17.36 -2.19 13.04
CA ALA A 43 17.51 -1.64 14.39
C ALA A 43 18.43 -2.49 15.27
N GLU A 44 18.33 -3.82 15.19
CA GLU A 44 19.22 -4.76 15.87
C GLU A 44 20.67 -4.60 15.38
N LYS A 45 20.88 -4.49 14.07
CA LYS A 45 22.19 -4.24 13.47
C LYS A 45 22.80 -2.91 13.95
N GLU A 46 22.01 -1.84 13.96
CA GLU A 46 22.47 -0.52 14.43
C GLU A 46 22.84 -0.56 15.92
N THR A 47 22.06 -1.26 16.74
CA THR A 47 22.37 -1.47 18.16
C THR A 47 23.71 -2.18 18.35
N LEU A 48 24.00 -3.21 17.53
CA LEU A 48 25.27 -3.93 17.56
C LEU A 48 26.45 -3.05 17.13
N ILE A 49 26.27 -2.19 16.13
CA ILE A 49 27.28 -1.23 15.68
C ILE A 49 27.59 -0.23 16.80
N GLN A 50 26.57 0.32 17.44
CA GLN A 50 26.72 1.25 18.57
C GLN A 50 27.43 0.58 19.75
N ARG A 51 27.15 -0.70 20.00
CA ARG A 51 27.79 -1.48 21.06
C ARG A 51 29.28 -1.67 20.82
N ILE A 52 29.71 -1.90 19.57
CA ILE A 52 31.15 -1.92 19.23
C ILE A 52 31.78 -0.58 19.60
N SER A 53 31.19 0.53 19.16
CA SER A 53 31.71 1.88 19.40
C SER A 53 31.79 2.23 20.88
N GLY A 54 30.82 1.81 21.69
CA GLY A 54 30.77 2.08 23.14
C GLY A 54 31.73 1.21 23.97
N GLU A 55 31.95 -0.04 23.59
CA GLU A 55 32.82 -0.99 24.32
C GLU A 55 34.27 -1.03 23.78
N SER A 56 34.64 -0.11 22.88
CA SER A 56 35.96 -0.07 22.24
C SER A 56 37.14 0.26 23.18
N HIS A 57 36.88 0.67 24.42
CA HIS A 57 37.91 1.11 25.36
C HIS A 57 38.12 0.08 26.46
N VAL A 58 39.18 -0.73 26.32
CA VAL A 58 39.59 -1.69 27.35
C VAL A 58 41.09 -1.53 27.62
N GLU A 59 41.44 -1.32 28.89
CA GLU A 59 42.82 -1.19 29.35
C GLU A 59 43.41 -2.57 29.75
N GLY A 60 44.69 -2.78 29.44
CA GLY A 60 45.42 -4.00 29.82
C GLY A 60 45.42 -5.12 28.77
N VAL A 61 46.45 -5.98 28.82
CA VAL A 61 46.72 -7.05 27.83
C VAL A 61 45.64 -8.14 27.83
N GLU A 62 45.11 -8.51 29.00
CA GLU A 62 44.02 -9.49 29.13
C GLU A 62 42.70 -8.96 28.55
N GLY A 63 42.44 -7.67 28.74
CA GLY A 63 41.28 -6.97 28.18
C GLY A 63 41.29 -6.90 26.65
N ALA A 64 42.48 -6.82 26.05
CA ALA A 64 42.64 -6.82 24.59
C ALA A 64 42.22 -8.14 23.92
N ILE A 65 42.46 -9.29 24.57
CA ILE A 65 42.06 -10.61 24.04
C ILE A 65 40.53 -10.74 24.06
N TYR A 66 39.90 -10.33 25.16
CA TYR A 66 38.45 -10.33 25.30
C TYR A 66 37.78 -9.42 24.26
N LEU A 67 38.29 -8.19 24.10
CA LEU A 67 37.79 -7.22 23.13
C LEU A 67 37.88 -7.76 21.69
N GLY A 68 38.98 -8.41 21.34
CA GLY A 68 39.14 -9.03 20.02
C GLY A 68 38.10 -10.13 19.75
N ARG A 69 37.81 -10.99 20.72
CA ARG A 69 36.78 -12.05 20.58
C ARG A 69 35.38 -11.44 20.49
N PHE A 70 35.10 -10.44 21.32
CA PHE A 70 33.84 -9.70 21.34
C PHE A 70 33.54 -9.03 20.00
N ILE A 71 34.48 -8.23 19.47
CA ILE A 71 34.32 -7.55 18.17
C ILE A 71 34.07 -8.57 17.05
N ARG A 72 34.80 -9.69 17.03
CA ARG A 72 34.56 -10.76 16.03
C ARG A 72 33.16 -11.35 16.15
N SER A 73 32.68 -11.58 17.37
CA SER A 73 31.32 -12.09 17.61
C SER A 73 30.26 -11.12 17.11
N ILE A 74 30.39 -9.83 17.41
CA ILE A 74 29.41 -8.83 16.93
C ILE A 74 29.46 -8.72 15.40
N ARG A 75 30.64 -8.70 14.79
CA ARG A 75 30.76 -8.67 13.33
C ARG A 75 30.06 -9.88 12.68
N ALA A 76 30.25 -11.08 13.23
CA ALA A 76 29.57 -12.27 12.74
C ALA A 76 28.03 -12.14 12.82
N GLU A 77 27.52 -11.53 13.89
CA GLU A 77 26.09 -11.30 14.06
C GLU A 77 25.55 -10.23 13.09
N ILE A 78 26.30 -9.15 12.87
CA ILE A 78 25.97 -8.12 11.86
C ILE A 78 25.90 -8.74 10.45
N GLU A 79 26.84 -9.62 10.11
CA GLU A 79 26.85 -10.33 8.82
C GLU A 79 25.66 -11.29 8.71
N ARG A 80 25.33 -12.02 9.78
CA ARG A 80 24.14 -12.88 9.85
C ARG A 80 22.86 -12.08 9.59
N ILE A 81 22.68 -10.95 10.27
CA ILE A 81 21.53 -10.06 10.10
C ILE A 81 21.48 -9.52 8.66
N SER A 82 22.62 -9.06 8.13
CA SER A 82 22.70 -8.52 6.77
C SER A 82 22.35 -9.58 5.72
N SER A 83 22.78 -10.83 5.93
CA SER A 83 22.39 -11.97 5.10
C SER A 83 20.89 -12.24 5.18
N GLU A 84 20.33 -12.28 6.39
CA GLU A 84 18.88 -12.48 6.59
C GLU A 84 18.06 -11.39 5.88
N MET A 85 18.44 -10.13 5.99
CA MET A 85 17.82 -9.02 5.26
C MET A 85 17.94 -9.19 3.74
N ALA A 86 19.09 -9.64 3.25
CA ALA A 86 19.29 -9.92 1.83
C ALA A 86 18.35 -11.05 1.33
N THR A 87 18.08 -12.06 2.16
CA THR A 87 17.11 -13.12 1.81
C THR A 87 15.65 -12.63 1.80
N LEU A 88 15.30 -11.67 2.66
CA LEU A 88 13.94 -11.12 2.74
C LEU A 88 13.63 -10.13 1.61
N ARG A 89 14.65 -9.42 1.11
CA ARG A 89 14.50 -8.34 0.13
C ARG A 89 13.80 -8.74 -1.18
N PRO A 90 14.08 -9.90 -1.81
CA PRO A 90 13.30 -10.36 -2.96
C PRO A 90 11.82 -10.58 -2.63
N GLY A 91 11.53 -11.12 -1.44
CA GLY A 91 10.17 -11.32 -0.95
C GLY A 91 9.42 -10.00 -0.74
N LEU A 92 10.10 -9.00 -0.18
CA LEU A 92 9.55 -7.65 -0.02
C LEU A 92 9.23 -7.04 -1.39
N ASN A 93 10.16 -7.07 -2.34
CA ASN A 93 9.94 -6.52 -3.68
C ASN A 93 8.71 -7.16 -4.35
N LYS A 94 8.60 -8.49 -4.29
CA LYS A 94 7.45 -9.21 -4.82
C LYS A 94 6.14 -8.82 -4.15
N ALA A 95 6.13 -8.65 -2.83
CA ALA A 95 4.95 -8.22 -2.08
C ALA A 95 4.55 -6.78 -2.42
N GLU A 96 5.53 -5.88 -2.60
CA GLU A 96 5.29 -4.50 -3.01
C GLU A 96 4.76 -4.40 -4.44
N ASP A 97 5.28 -5.20 -5.37
CA ASP A 97 4.76 -5.25 -6.75
C ASP A 97 3.32 -5.79 -6.79
N ALA A 98 3.03 -6.83 -6.01
CA ALA A 98 1.67 -7.35 -5.86
C ALA A 98 0.72 -6.30 -5.26
N LEU A 99 1.17 -5.53 -4.27
CA LEU A 99 0.40 -4.43 -3.69
C LEU A 99 0.14 -3.32 -4.72
N ARG A 100 1.15 -2.92 -5.50
CA ARG A 100 0.99 -1.91 -6.56
C ARG A 100 -0.03 -2.37 -7.61
N SER A 101 0.03 -3.63 -8.02
CA SER A 101 -0.94 -4.21 -8.96
C SER A 101 -2.37 -4.21 -8.39
N ALA A 102 -2.55 -4.65 -7.15
CA ALA A 102 -3.85 -4.66 -6.48
C ALA A 102 -4.44 -3.25 -6.35
N LEU A 103 -3.62 -2.25 -6.00
CA LEU A 103 -4.02 -0.85 -5.95
C LEU A 103 -4.47 -0.32 -7.32
N ALA A 104 -3.76 -0.65 -8.39
CA ALA A 104 -4.13 -0.25 -9.75
C ALA A 104 -5.48 -0.86 -10.17
N GLU A 105 -5.71 -2.13 -9.86
CA GLU A 105 -7.00 -2.78 -10.12
C GLU A 105 -8.14 -2.15 -9.30
N GLN A 106 -7.94 -1.93 -8.00
CA GLN A 106 -8.92 -1.27 -7.14
C GLN A 106 -9.29 0.11 -7.70
N LYS A 107 -8.29 0.91 -8.09
CA LYS A 107 -8.50 2.25 -8.66
C LYS A 107 -9.28 2.19 -9.96
N THR A 108 -9.07 1.15 -10.77
CA THR A 108 -9.81 0.95 -12.02
C THR A 108 -11.32 0.81 -11.75
N TYR A 109 -11.71 -0.02 -10.78
CA TYR A 109 -13.13 -0.18 -10.44
C TYR A 109 -13.74 1.08 -9.83
N GLU A 110 -12.99 1.79 -8.98
CA GLU A 110 -13.41 3.08 -8.43
C GLU A 110 -13.68 4.09 -9.56
N ILE A 111 -12.74 4.24 -10.51
CA ILE A 111 -12.87 5.16 -11.65
C ILE A 111 -14.08 4.78 -12.51
N LEU A 112 -14.25 3.51 -12.85
CA LEU A 112 -15.40 3.04 -13.63
C LEU A 112 -16.73 3.35 -12.94
N ARG A 113 -16.82 3.16 -11.63
CA ARG A 113 -18.02 3.46 -10.85
C ARG A 113 -18.31 4.96 -10.84
N LEU A 114 -17.31 5.79 -10.54
CA LEU A 114 -17.46 7.25 -10.47
C LEU A 114 -17.81 7.85 -11.84
N SER A 115 -17.14 7.39 -12.89
CA SER A 115 -17.43 7.79 -14.27
C SER A 115 -18.87 7.47 -14.64
N ARG A 116 -19.35 6.24 -14.36
CA ARG A 116 -20.74 5.87 -14.64
C ARG A 116 -21.75 6.70 -13.86
N MET A 117 -21.46 6.99 -12.58
CA MET A 117 -22.32 7.86 -11.78
C MET A 117 -22.38 9.29 -12.34
N ALA A 118 -21.25 9.82 -12.83
CA ALA A 118 -21.20 11.13 -13.45
C ALA A 118 -22.01 11.16 -14.75
N GLU A 119 -21.86 10.16 -15.62
CA GLU A 119 -22.63 10.03 -16.87
C GLU A 119 -24.14 10.09 -16.62
N LEU A 120 -24.63 9.32 -15.64
CA LEU A 120 -26.06 9.29 -15.31
C LEU A 120 -26.56 10.64 -14.79
N ARG A 121 -25.78 11.31 -13.95
CA ARG A 121 -26.11 12.66 -13.47
C ARG A 121 -26.16 13.67 -14.61
N HIS A 122 -25.22 13.59 -15.57
CA HIS A 122 -25.21 14.45 -16.74
C HIS A 122 -26.43 14.19 -17.65
N ALA A 123 -26.77 12.92 -17.88
CA ALA A 123 -27.94 12.55 -18.67
C ALA A 123 -29.25 13.04 -18.02
N GLU A 124 -29.36 12.93 -16.70
CA GLU A 124 -30.52 13.42 -15.94
C GLU A 124 -30.66 14.94 -16.05
N LYS A 125 -29.58 15.69 -15.79
CA LYS A 125 -29.57 17.15 -15.95
C LYS A 125 -29.93 17.61 -17.36
N LYS A 126 -29.42 16.91 -18.39
CA LYS A 126 -29.74 17.23 -19.79
C LYS A 126 -31.23 17.03 -20.08
N ARG A 127 -31.83 15.98 -19.52
CA ARG A 127 -33.26 15.71 -19.67
C ARG A 127 -34.11 16.75 -18.94
N GLU A 128 -33.77 17.08 -17.69
CA GLU A 128 -34.45 18.12 -16.91
C GLU A 128 -34.41 19.48 -17.63
N ALA A 129 -33.25 19.86 -18.18
CA ALA A 129 -33.13 21.09 -18.97
C ALA A 129 -34.03 21.06 -20.22
N ALA A 130 -34.08 19.94 -20.95
CA ALA A 130 -34.95 19.81 -22.12
C ALA A 130 -36.44 19.86 -21.76
N GLU A 131 -36.84 19.29 -20.62
CA GLU A 131 -38.21 19.36 -20.09
C GLU A 131 -38.56 20.81 -19.71
N MET A 132 -37.65 21.55 -19.05
CA MET A 132 -37.84 22.96 -18.72
C MET A 132 -37.97 23.86 -19.96
N ASP A 133 -37.13 23.64 -20.97
CA ASP A 133 -37.21 24.38 -22.24
C ASP A 133 -38.54 24.14 -22.97
N GLU A 134 -39.06 22.91 -22.92
CA GLU A 134 -40.36 22.59 -23.51
C GLU A 134 -41.51 23.29 -22.79
N VAL A 135 -41.51 23.28 -21.46
CA VAL A 135 -42.50 24.01 -20.65
C VAL A 135 -42.43 25.51 -20.91
N ALA A 136 -41.22 26.08 -21.02
CA ALA A 136 -41.02 27.48 -21.36
C ALA A 136 -41.61 27.80 -22.75
N ARG A 137 -41.33 26.97 -23.77
CA ARG A 137 -41.89 27.16 -25.12
C ARG A 137 -43.41 27.07 -25.17
N GLN A 138 -44.01 26.15 -24.41
CA GLN A 138 -45.46 26.02 -24.33
C GLN A 138 -46.12 27.24 -23.68
N ARG A 139 -45.52 27.80 -22.62
CA ARG A 139 -45.98 29.05 -21.99
C ARG A 139 -45.87 30.29 -22.87
N TRP A 140 -44.92 30.33 -23.81
CA TRP A 140 -44.74 31.46 -24.73
C TRP A 140 -45.67 31.39 -25.95
N LYS A 141 -46.24 30.21 -26.25
CA LYS A 141 -47.12 29.98 -27.42
C LYS A 141 -48.61 29.96 -27.08
N GLY A 142 -48.98 29.90 -25.80
CA GLY A 142 -50.36 30.00 -25.31
C GLY A 142 -50.61 31.37 -24.71
#